data_AF-A0A954HMS4-F1
#
_entry.id   AF-A0A954HMS4-F1
#
_cell.length_a   1.000
_cell.length_b   1.000
_cell.length_c   1.000
_cell.angle_alpha   90.00
_cell.angle_beta   90.00
_cell.angle_gamma   90.00
#
_symmetry.space_group_name_H-M   'P 1'
#
loop_
_entity.id
_entity.type
_entity.pdbx_description
1 polymer ?
#
loop_
_entity_poly.entity_id
_entity_poly.type
_entity_poly.pdbx_seq_one_letter_code
_entity_poly.pdbx_strand_id
1 'polypeptide(L)'
;VTNTAFGRPSAAKTIVLMTDGIHNTGTAPEGIAQTAHDSLDITVHTVTFSTGADQTRMANVATLGGGRHWHADDGAALIDAFEEIANNLPTLITE
;
A
#
# COMPACT_ATOMS: atom_id res chain seq x y z
N VAL A 1 -9.68 -6.72 5.95
CA VAL A 1 -9.97 -5.31 6.30
C VAL A 1 -9.90 -5.17 7.81
N THR A 2 -9.04 -4.29 8.31
CA THR A 2 -8.70 -4.17 9.74
C THR A 2 -9.91 -3.71 10.55
N ASN A 3 -10.42 -4.57 11.44
CA ASN A 3 -11.52 -4.21 12.33
C ASN A 3 -11.03 -3.20 13.37
N THR A 4 -11.65 -2.02 13.39
CA THR A 4 -11.29 -0.92 14.29
C THR A 4 -11.52 -1.25 15.77
N ALA A 5 -12.37 -2.24 16.08
CA ALA A 5 -12.59 -2.73 17.44
C ALA A 5 -11.42 -3.55 18.01
N PHE A 6 -10.55 -4.09 17.14
CA PHE A 6 -9.39 -4.89 17.54
C PHE A 6 -8.05 -4.23 17.17
N GLY A 7 -8.06 -3.14 16.41
CA GLY A 7 -6.88 -2.32 16.15
C GLY A 7 -6.60 -1.35 17.30
N ARG A 8 -5.33 -0.94 17.46
CA ARG A 8 -4.97 0.15 18.38
C ARG A 8 -5.71 1.43 17.92
N PRO A 9 -6.60 2.02 18.74
CA PRO A 9 -7.48 3.10 18.28
C PRO A 9 -6.75 4.35 17.75
N SER A 10 -5.59 4.65 18.31
CA SER A 10 -4.76 5.83 18.00
C SER A 10 -3.50 5.52 17.20
N ALA A 11 -3.34 4.29 16.70
CA ALA A 11 -2.21 3.96 15.84
C ALA A 11 -2.52 4.32 14.40
N ALA A 12 -1.53 4.88 13.71
CA ALA A 12 -1.57 5.00 12.25
C ALA A 12 -1.72 3.61 11.63
N LYS A 13 -2.68 3.45 10.71
CA LYS A 13 -2.94 2.19 10.01
C LYS A 13 -2.35 2.27 8.62
N THR A 14 -1.49 1.32 8.29
CA THR A 14 -0.86 1.26 6.97
C THR A 14 -0.98 -0.15 6.38
N ILE A 15 -1.19 -0.23 5.08
CA ILE A 15 -1.16 -1.44 4.28
C ILE A 15 -0.04 -1.30 3.26
N VAL A 16 0.81 -2.32 3.16
CA VAL A 16 1.75 -2.47 2.05
C VAL A 16 1.25 -3.62 1.17
N LEU A 17 0.77 -3.31 -0.02
CA LEU A 17 0.21 -4.26 -0.97
C LEU A 17 1.25 -4.64 -2.02
N MET A 18 1.69 -5.89 -2.03
CA MET A 18 2.57 -6.44 -3.08
C MET A 18 1.74 -7.21 -4.12
N THR A 19 1.86 -6.88 -5.41
CA THR A 19 1.08 -7.48 -6.51
C THR A 19 1.72 -7.24 -7.88
N ASP A 20 1.21 -7.84 -8.96
CA ASP A 20 1.54 -7.49 -10.34
C ASP A 20 0.61 -6.38 -10.90
N GLY A 21 -0.41 -5.96 -10.16
CA GLY A 21 -1.35 -4.92 -10.59
C GLY A 21 -2.37 -5.39 -11.64
N ILE A 22 -2.33 -6.66 -12.06
CA ILE A 22 -3.23 -7.22 -13.06
C ILE A 22 -4.52 -7.68 -12.34
N HIS A 23 -5.44 -6.72 -12.16
CA HIS A 23 -6.75 -7.00 -11.60
C HIS A 23 -7.54 -7.96 -12.50
N ASN A 24 -8.07 -9.04 -11.93
CA ASN A 24 -8.75 -10.09 -12.67
C ASN A 24 -10.28 -9.98 -12.60
N THR A 25 -10.85 -9.76 -11.41
CA THR A 25 -12.29 -9.88 -11.12
C THR A 25 -12.67 -9.08 -9.88
N GLY A 26 -13.96 -8.76 -9.74
CA GLY A 26 -14.48 -8.04 -8.58
C GLY A 26 -14.27 -6.53 -8.67
N THR A 27 -14.44 -5.84 -7.54
CA THR A 27 -14.40 -4.38 -7.49
C THR A 27 -13.02 -3.83 -7.85
N ALA A 28 -13.01 -2.75 -8.62
CA ALA A 28 -11.79 -2.06 -9.02
C ALA A 28 -10.98 -1.60 -7.79
N PRO A 29 -9.67 -1.89 -7.73
CA PRO A 29 -8.83 -1.60 -6.56
C PRO A 29 -8.73 -0.10 -6.26
N GLU A 30 -8.85 0.76 -7.27
CA GLU A 30 -8.78 2.22 -7.15
C GLU A 30 -9.84 2.77 -6.19
N GLY A 31 -11.10 2.38 -6.37
CA GLY A 31 -12.20 2.86 -5.52
C GLY A 31 -12.11 2.34 -4.09
N ILE A 32 -11.58 1.12 -3.91
CA ILE A 32 -11.38 0.53 -2.59
C ILE A 32 -10.23 1.21 -1.85
N ALA A 33 -9.13 1.54 -2.54
CA ALA A 33 -8.02 2.27 -1.95
C ALA A 33 -8.44 3.68 -1.52
N GLN A 34 -9.19 4.40 -2.36
CA GLN A 34 -9.76 5.70 -2.00
C GLN A 34 -10.64 5.59 -0.76
N THR A 35 -11.53 4.60 -0.71
CA THR A 35 -12.41 4.38 0.45
C THR A 35 -11.62 4.06 1.72
N ALA A 36 -10.56 3.25 1.60
CA ALA A 36 -9.70 2.91 2.73
C ALA A 36 -9.01 4.16 3.31
N HIS A 37 -8.55 5.07 2.45
CA HIS A 37 -7.95 6.32 2.87
C HIS A 37 -8.99 7.26 3.49
N ASP A 38 -10.02 7.64 2.72
CA ASP A 38 -10.95 8.71 3.10
C ASP A 38 -11.87 8.34 4.28
N SER A 39 -12.28 7.07 4.35
CA SER A 39 -13.33 6.65 5.29
C SER A 39 -12.80 5.86 6.49
N LEU A 40 -11.62 5.23 6.36
CA LEU A 40 -11.10 4.33 7.39
C LEU A 40 -9.77 4.78 8.00
N ASP A 41 -9.18 5.87 7.49
CA ASP A 41 -7.88 6.40 7.90
C ASP A 41 -6.79 5.33 7.79
N ILE A 42 -6.75 4.66 6.63
CA ILE A 42 -5.77 3.63 6.28
C ILE A 42 -4.96 4.12 5.09
N THR A 43 -3.65 4.28 5.26
CA THR A 43 -2.73 4.54 4.14
C THR A 43 -2.44 3.23 3.39
N VAL A 44 -2.53 3.26 2.06
CA VAL A 44 -2.23 2.10 1.20
C VAL A 44 -1.02 2.41 0.32
N HIS A 45 0.06 1.70 0.59
CA HIS A 45 1.25 1.63 -0.24
C HIS A 45 1.16 0.44 -1.19
N THR A 46 1.76 0.55 -2.37
CA THR A 46 1.80 -0.54 -3.35
C THR A 46 3.24 -0.86 -3.74
N VAL A 47 3.52 -2.15 -3.96
CA VAL A 47 4.79 -2.64 -4.47
C VAL A 47 4.48 -3.56 -5.65
N THR A 48 4.82 -3.15 -6.86
CA THR A 48 4.71 -4.05 -8.02
C THR A 48 5.90 -4.97 -8.09
N PHE A 49 5.66 -6.27 -8.31
CA PHE A 49 6.72 -7.24 -8.51
C PHE A 49 6.64 -7.85 -9.92
N SER A 50 7.79 -8.04 -10.57
CA SER A 50 7.98 -8.56 -11.94
C SER A 50 7.84 -7.54 -13.08
N THR A 51 8.57 -7.80 -14.18
CA THR A 51 8.63 -6.95 -15.38
C THR A 51 7.30 -6.77 -16.11
N GLY A 52 6.35 -7.69 -15.92
CA GLY A 52 5.02 -7.66 -16.55
C GLY A 52 3.97 -6.88 -15.75
N ALA A 53 4.35 -6.27 -14.63
CA ALA A 53 3.41 -5.63 -13.73
C ALA A 53 2.79 -4.34 -14.30
N ASP A 54 1.51 -4.12 -14.00
CA ASP A 54 0.79 -2.87 -14.29
C ASP A 54 1.16 -1.79 -13.25
N GLN A 55 2.34 -1.21 -13.44
CA GLN A 55 2.91 -0.17 -12.57
C GLN A 55 2.05 1.10 -12.58
N THR A 56 1.48 1.47 -13.73
CA THR A 56 0.64 2.66 -13.86
C THR A 56 -0.62 2.53 -12.99
N ARG A 57 -1.29 1.37 -13.03
CA ARG A 57 -2.44 1.14 -12.17
C ARG A 57 -2.05 1.18 -10.70
N MET A 58 -0.94 0.53 -10.32
CA MET A 58 -0.53 0.48 -8.91
C MET A 58 -0.02 1.81 -8.36
N ALA A 59 0.56 2.67 -9.20
CA ALA A 59 0.83 4.06 -8.86
C ALA A 59 -0.45 4.85 -8.59
N ASN A 60 -1.49 4.65 -9.41
CA ASN A 60 -2.80 5.27 -9.20
C ASN A 60 -3.45 4.77 -7.89
N VAL A 61 -3.45 3.46 -7.65
CA VAL A 61 -3.98 2.86 -6.41
C VAL A 61 -3.26 3.40 -5.17
N ALA A 62 -1.93 3.50 -5.17
CA ALA A 62 -1.19 4.10 -4.06
C ALA A 62 -1.56 5.58 -3.86
N THR A 63 -1.69 6.34 -4.94
CA THR A 63 -2.05 7.77 -4.89
C THR A 63 -3.43 7.96 -4.25
N LEU A 64 -4.43 7.20 -4.71
CA LEU A 64 -5.79 7.22 -4.14
C LEU A 64 -5.83 6.70 -2.70
N GLY A 65 -4.94 5.77 -2.36
CA GLY A 65 -4.76 5.24 -1.01
C GLY A 65 -3.94 6.14 -0.07
N GLY A 66 -3.52 7.33 -0.51
CA GLY A 66 -2.70 8.25 0.28
C GLY A 66 -1.28 7.76 0.57
N GLY A 67 -0.79 6.76 -0.17
CA GLY A 67 0.51 6.14 -0.01
C GLY A 67 1.47 6.42 -1.18
N ARG A 68 2.46 5.55 -1.31
CA ARG A 68 3.51 5.58 -2.35
C ARG A 68 3.58 4.22 -3.04
N HIS A 69 4.00 4.24 -4.30
CA HIS A 69 4.23 3.06 -5.12
C HIS A 69 5.73 2.82 -5.28
N TRP A 70 6.11 1.55 -5.24
CA TRP A 70 7.43 1.04 -5.57
C TRP A 70 7.33 -0.08 -6.59
N HIS A 71 8.42 -0.32 -7.31
CA HIS A 71 8.52 -1.46 -8.21
C HIS A 71 9.81 -2.23 -7.95
N ALA A 72 9.70 -3.56 -7.95
CA ALA A 72 10.81 -4.48 -7.89
C ALA A 72 10.76 -5.45 -9.08
N ASP A 73 11.82 -5.43 -9.89
CA ASP A 73 12.00 -6.39 -10.98
C ASP A 73 12.40 -7.78 -10.47
N ASP A 74 13.09 -7.84 -9.33
CA ASP A 74 13.63 -9.05 -8.73
C ASP A 74 13.63 -9.01 -7.18
N GLY A 75 14.13 -10.10 -6.57
CA GLY A 75 14.16 -10.24 -5.11
C GLY A 75 15.09 -9.27 -4.40
N ALA A 76 16.17 -8.80 -5.02
CA ALA A 76 17.07 -7.82 -4.41
C ALA A 76 16.40 -6.45 -4.39
N ALA A 77 15.82 -6.03 -5.52
CA ALA A 77 15.04 -4.79 -5.59
C ALA A 77 13.82 -4.80 -4.65
N LEU A 78 13.25 -5.98 -4.39
CA LEU A 78 12.15 -6.12 -3.44
C LEU A 78 12.60 -5.84 -2.00
N ILE A 79 13.78 -6.32 -1.61
CA ILE A 79 14.37 -6.03 -0.30
C ILE A 79 14.58 -4.52 -0.17
N ASP A 80 15.20 -3.89 -1.15
CA ASP A 80 15.45 -2.45 -1.16
C ASP A 80 14.15 -1.63 -1.02
N ALA A 81 13.09 -2.03 -1.73
CA ALA A 81 11.78 -1.38 -1.64
C ALA A 81 11.18 -1.47 -0.22
N PHE A 82 11.26 -2.64 0.43
CA PHE A 82 10.77 -2.80 1.79
C PHE A 82 11.64 -2.07 2.83
N GLU A 83 12.94 -1.96 2.62
CA GLU A 83 13.82 -1.13 3.44
C GLU A 83 13.46 0.36 3.32
N GLU A 84 13.21 0.86 2.11
CA GLU A 84 12.76 2.25 1.92
C GLU A 84 11.42 2.48 2.63
N ILE A 85 10.47 1.56 2.52
CA ILE A 85 9.19 1.64 3.25
C ILE A 85 9.45 1.71 4.75
N ALA A 86 10.27 0.82 5.30
CA ALA A 86 10.57 0.79 6.74
C ALA A 86 11.20 2.12 7.23
N ASN A 87 12.05 2.75 6.40
CA ASN A 87 12.70 4.02 6.73
C ASN A 87 11.78 5.24 6.62
N ASN A 88 10.68 5.16 5.86
CA ASN A 88 9.79 6.29 5.60
C ASN A 88 8.42 6.18 6.29
N LEU A 89 8.09 5.02 6.88
CA LEU A 89 6.87 4.88 7.65
C LEU A 89 6.94 5.78 8.89
N PRO A 90 5.90 6.57 9.19
CA PRO A 90 5.88 7.38 10.39
C PRO A 90 5.99 6.47 11.63
N THR A 91 7.14 6.49 12.29
CA THR A 91 7.23 5.99 13.66
C THR A 91 6.47 6.97 14.54
N LEU A 92 5.29 6.58 15.01
CA LEU A 92 4.58 7.32 16.04
C LEU A 92 5.42 7.27 17.32
N ILE A 93 6.26 8.28 17.55
CA ILE A 93 6.92 8.47 18.84
C ILE A 93 5.83 8.99 19.79
N THR A 94 5.31 8.12 20.63
CA THR A 94 4.43 8.53 21.73
C THR A 94 5.31 8.93 22.92
N GLU A 95 5.22 10.20 23.35
CA GLU A 95 5.76 10.68 24.62
C GLU A 95 5.02 10.11 25.83
#